data_AF-A0A2L0UF56-F1
#
_entry.id   AF-A0A2L0UF56-F1
#
_cell.length_a   1.000
_cell.length_b   1.000
_cell.length_c   1.000
_cell.angle_alpha   90.00
_cell.angle_beta   90.00
_cell.angle_gamma   90.00
#
_symmetry.space_group_name_H-M   'P 1'
#
loop_
_entity.id
_entity.type
_entity.pdbx_description
1 polymer ?
#
loop_
_entity_poly.entity_id
_entity_poly.type
_entity_poly.pdbx_seq_one_letter_code
_entity_poly.pdbx_strand_id
1 'polypeptide(L)' 'MPRLLADITPLKESPAFRRLYIGSALSAIGTQLTIVAVSLQIYSLTQSTFSVGLLSLFALVPLVVAGLYGGAIADAQD' A
#
# COMPACT_ATOMS: atom_id res chain seq x y z
N MET A 1 -34.63 -5.51 -5.73
CA MET A 1 -33.66 -4.91 -6.67
C MET A 1 -32.26 -5.13 -6.09
N PRO A 2 -31.36 -5.86 -6.78
CA PRO A 2 -30.01 -6.06 -6.25
C PRO A 2 -29.30 -4.70 -6.20
N ARG A 3 -28.79 -4.31 -5.03
CA ARG A 3 -27.97 -3.10 -4.88
C ARG A 3 -26.63 -3.37 -5.58
N LEU A 4 -26.51 -2.92 -6.82
CA LEU A 4 -25.30 -3.02 -7.65
C LEU A 4 -24.18 -2.04 -7.24
N LEU A 5 -24.45 -1.14 -6.28
CA LEU A 5 -23.51 -0.13 -5.81
C LEU A 5 -23.09 -0.42 -4.37
N ALA A 6 -21.82 -0.18 -4.06
CA ALA A 6 -21.27 -0.28 -2.72
C ALA A 6 -22.07 0.59 -1.73
N ASP A 7 -22.37 0.03 -0.55
CA ASP A 7 -23.09 0.76 0.48
C ASP A 7 -22.19 1.84 1.12
N ILE A 8 -22.53 3.10 0.90
CA ILE A 8 -21.81 4.27 1.43
C ILE A 8 -22.35 4.76 2.77
N THR A 9 -23.39 4.11 3.32
CA THR A 9 -23.95 4.41 4.65
C THR A 9 -22.89 4.46 5.76
N PRO A 10 -21.91 3.52 5.86
CA PRO A 10 -20.88 3.58 6.90
C PRO A 10 -19.94 4.80 6.82
N LEU A 11 -19.72 5.40 5.64
CA LEU A 11 -18.95 6.65 5.52
C LEU A 11 -19.69 7.86 6.10
N LYS A 12 -21.01 7.81 6.19
CA LYS A 12 -21.85 8.91 6.69
C LYS A 12 -22.14 8.77 8.19
N GLU A 13 -22.40 7.55 8.66
CA GLU A 13 -22.84 7.31 10.05
C GLU A 13 -21.68 7.25 11.06
N SER A 14 -20.49 6.76 10.67
CA SER A 14 -19.35 6.62 11.58
C SER A 14 -18.23 7.63 11.26
N PRO A 15 -18.03 8.66 12.12
CA PRO A 15 -16.92 9.60 11.95
C PRO A 15 -15.54 8.92 12.02
N ALA A 16 -15.41 7.86 12.84
CA ALA A 16 -14.17 7.08 12.97
C ALA A 16 -13.87 6.32 11.68
N PHE A 17 -14.87 5.64 11.10
CA PHE A 17 -14.73 4.92 9.84
C PHE A 17 -14.35 5.86 8.69
N ARG A 18 -14.98 7.04 8.61
CA ARG A 18 -14.65 8.03 7.57
C ARG A 18 -13.19 8.51 7.66
N ARG A 19 -12.68 8.76 8.87
CA ARG A 19 -11.26 9.16 9.06
C ARG A 19 -10.31 8.04 8.67
N LEU A 20 -10.59 6.81 9.09
CA LEU A 20 -9.81 5.63 8.71
C LEU A 20 -9.81 5.44 7.19
N TYR A 21 -10.97 5.56 6.55
CA TYR A 21 -11.11 5.42 5.10
C TYR A 21 -10.29 6.47 4.34
N ILE A 22 -10.42 7.74 4.70
CA ILE A 22 -9.65 8.83 4.06
C ILE A 22 -8.15 8.65 4.30
N GLY A 23 -7.75 8.33 5.54
CA GLY A 23 -6.35 8.09 5.89
C GLY A 23 -5.75 6.91 5.11
N SER A 24 -6.48 5.81 5.02
CA SER A 24 -6.06 4.62 4.28
C SER A 24 -5.99 4.90 2.78
N ALA A 25 -6.95 5.63 2.22
CA ALA A 25 -6.94 6.03 0.81
C ALA A 25 -5.74 6.94 0.48
N LEU A 26 -5.48 7.95 1.31
CA LEU A 26 -4.31 8.82 1.16
C LEU A 26 -2.99 8.04 1.28
N SER A 27 -2.89 7.14 2.26
CA SER A 27 -1.71 6.30 2.44
C SER A 27 -1.48 5.37 1.23
N ALA A 28 -2.54 4.79 0.67
CA ALA A 28 -2.47 3.97 -0.53
C ALA A 28 -1.99 4.79 -1.74
N ILE A 29 -2.51 6.01 -1.93
CA ILE A 29 -2.05 6.91 -3.01
C ILE A 29 -0.57 7.24 -2.83
N GLY A 30 -0.17 7.63 -1.62
CA GLY A 30 1.23 7.93 -1.31
C GLY A 30 2.15 6.74 -1.61
N THR A 31 1.73 5.54 -1.24
CA THR A 31 2.48 4.30 -1.51
C THR A 31 2.69 4.08 -3.01
N GLN A 32 1.65 4.24 -3.84
CA GLN A 32 1.79 4.09 -5.29
C GLN A 32 2.69 5.16 -5.91
N LEU A 33 2.59 6.40 -5.43
CA LEU A 33 3.49 7.47 -5.85
C LEU A 33 4.94 7.15 -5.50
N THR A 34 5.22 6.65 -4.30
CA THR A 34 6.57 6.26 -3.89
C THR A 34 7.12 5.13 -4.75
N ILE A 35 6.32 4.09 -5.03
CA ILE A 35 6.76 2.96 -5.87
C ILE A 35 7.19 3.45 -7.26
N VAL A 36 6.38 4.31 -7.89
CA VAL A 36 6.68 4.86 -9.21
C VAL A 36 7.87 5.82 -9.16
N ALA A 37 7.89 6.75 -8.19
CA ALA A 37 8.94 7.76 -8.07
C ALA A 37 10.31 7.13 -7.82
N VAL A 38 10.41 6.14 -6.91
CA VAL A 38 11.68 5.46 -6.62
C VAL A 38 12.16 4.68 -7.84
N SER A 39 11.26 4.03 -8.58
CA SER A 39 11.61 3.31 -9.82
C SER A 39 12.18 4.26 -10.88
N LEU A 40 11.53 5.40 -11.08
CA LEU A 40 12.01 6.44 -12.00
C LEU A 40 13.33 7.06 -11.54
N GLN A 41 13.50 7.27 -10.23
CA GLN A 41 14.74 7.81 -9.66
C GLN A 41 15.93 6.87 -9.90
N ILE A 42 15.76 5.56 -9.68
CA ILE A 42 16.81 4.57 -9.95
C ILE A 42 17.13 4.51 -11.44
N TYR A 43 16.12 4.55 -12.31
CA TYR A 43 16.36 4.63 -13.75
C TYR A 43 17.11 5.90 -14.13
N SER A 44 16.75 7.05 -13.57
CA SER A 44 17.44 8.32 -13.80
C SER A 44 18.92 8.25 -13.43
N LEU A 45 19.25 7.61 -12.30
CA LEU A 45 20.62 7.50 -11.80
C LEU A 45 21.46 6.46 -12.54
N THR A 46 20.85 5.33 -12.92
CA THR A 46 21.58 4.19 -13.49
C THR A 46 21.44 4.04 -15.00
N GLN A 47 20.45 4.72 -15.60
CA GLN A 47 20.04 4.59 -17.01
C GLN A 47 19.81 3.12 -17.45
N SER A 48 19.45 2.25 -16.50
CA SER A 48 19.34 0.81 -16.72
C SER A 48 18.02 0.26 -16.17
N THR A 49 17.24 -0.37 -17.04
CA THR A 49 15.98 -1.04 -16.67
C THR A 49 16.23 -2.30 -15.84
N PHE A 50 17.42 -2.90 -15.96
CA PHE A 50 17.82 -4.05 -15.14
C PHE A 50 17.93 -3.66 -13.66
N SER A 51 18.50 -2.48 -13.36
CA SER A 51 18.60 -1.96 -11.99
C SER A 51 17.24 -1.69 -11.36
N VAL A 52 16.25 -1.25 -12.15
CA VAL A 52 14.85 -1.08 -11.71
C VAL A 52 14.20 -2.43 -11.38
N GLY A 53 14.49 -3.47 -12.17
CA GLY A 53 14.06 -4.84 -11.88
C GLY A 53 14.68 -5.38 -10.58
N LEU A 54 15.98 -5.15 -10.39
CA LEU A 54 16.68 -5.50 -9.15
C LEU A 54 16.09 -4.80 -7.92
N LEU A 55 15.76 -3.50 -8.03
CA LEU A 55 15.08 -2.77 -6.95
C LEU A 55 13.82 -3.51 -6.48
N SER A 56 12.99 -3.99 -7.41
CA SER A 56 11.77 -4.73 -7.08
C SER A 56 12.06 -6.08 -6.42
N LEU A 57 13.13 -6.77 -6.83
CA LEU A 57 13.61 -7.99 -6.19
C LEU A 57 14.09 -7.73 -4.75
N PHE A 58 14.78 -6.63 -4.50
CA PHE A 58 15.17 -6.27 -3.13
C PHE A 58 13.99 -5.83 -2.28
N ALA A 59 12.97 -5.19 -2.86
CA ALA A 59 11.74 -4.81 -2.16
C ALA A 59 10.92 -6.01 -1.67
N LEU A 60 11.08 -7.19 -2.28
CA LEU A 60 10.46 -8.44 -1.82
C LEU A 60 10.96 -8.87 -0.44
N VAL A 61 12.22 -8.62 -0.10
CA VAL A 61 12.81 -9.03 1.18
C VAL A 61 12.07 -8.41 2.38
N PRO A 62 11.95 -7.08 2.50
CA PRO A 62 11.19 -6.48 3.59
C PRO A 62 9.70 -6.82 3.51
N LEU A 63 9.12 -6.99 2.32
CA LEU A 63 7.72 -7.42 2.18
C LEU A 63 7.48 -8.79 2.82
N VAL A 64 8.36 -9.76 2.56
CA VAL A 64 8.27 -11.11 3.12
C VAL A 64 8.49 -11.08 4.63
N VAL A 65 9.54 -10.38 5.10
CA VAL A 65 9.87 -10.31 6.53
C VAL A 65 8.79 -9.58 7.32
N ALA A 66 8.38 -8.40 6.87
CA ALA A 66 7.34 -7.61 7.54
C ALA A 66 5.97 -8.27 7.40
N GLY A 67 5.65 -8.92 6.28
CA GLY A 67 4.40 -9.64 6.10
C GLY A 67 4.27 -10.84 7.04
N LEU A 68 5.30 -11.68 7.11
CA LEU A 68 5.29 -12.87 7.98
C LEU A 68 5.37 -12.48 9.47
N TYR A 69 6.33 -11.63 9.85
CA TYR A 69 6.55 -11.27 11.25
C TYR A 69 5.49 -10.28 11.75
N GLY A 70 5.17 -9.27 10.94
CA GLY A 70 4.13 -8.29 11.27
C GLY A 70 2.74 -8.91 11.31
N GLY A 71 2.44 -9.86 10.41
CA GLY A 71 1.20 -10.63 10.45
C GLY A 71 1.10 -11.49 11.71
N ALA A 72 2.16 -12.24 12.03
CA ALA A 72 2.19 -13.04 13.26
C ALA A 72 2.05 -12.21 14.54
N ILE A 73 2.62 -11.00 14.58
CA ILE A 73 2.43 -10.06 15.70
C ILE A 73 1.00 -9.51 15.72
N ALA A 74 0.46 -9.10 14.57
CA ALA A 74 -0.89 -8.55 14.48
C ALA A 74 -1.92 -9.57 14.98
N ASP A 75 -1.81 -10.82 14.55
CA ASP A 75 -2.71 -11.92 14.97
C ASP A 75 -2.54 -12.26 16.46
N ALA A 76 -1.35 -12.04 17.04
CA ALA A 76 -1.11 -12.29 18.46
C ALA A 76 -1.56 -11.13 19.37
N GLN A 77 -1.82 -9.95 18.81
CA GLN A 77 -2.20 -8.73 19.52
C GLN A 77 -3.67 -8.33 19.28
N ASP A 78 -4.42 -9.10 18.47
CA ASP A 78 -5.86 -8.96 18.25
C ASP A 78 -6.68 -9.37 19.49
#